data_AF-A0A9E2KUM8-F1
#
_entry.id   AF-A0A9E2KUM8-F1
#
_cell.length_a   1.000
_cell.length_b   1.000
_cell.length_c   1.000
_cell.angle_alpha   90.00
_cell.angle_beta   90.00
_cell.angle_gamma   90.00
#
_symmetry.space_group_name_H-M   'P 1'
#
loop_
_entity.id
_entity.type
_entity.pdbx_description
1 polymer ?
#
loop_
_entity_poly.entity_id
_entity_poly.type
_entity_poly.pdbx_seq_one_letter_code
_entity_poly.pdbx_strand_id
1 'polypeptide(L)'
;MSLMQNTSEISKTDQQVYSITLIRKSPDLPMYIDNMIYESVQSGQKFMTKLVAAFSRAGYRDNKIDDDHYKLSNGLDQISIYGKLQDVFKD
;
A
#
# COMPACT_ATOMS: atom_id res chain seq x y z
N MET A 1 -29.03 32.16 12.76
CA MET A 1 -27.86 31.67 13.51
C MET A 1 -27.20 30.61 12.65
N SER A 2 -25.99 30.89 12.13
CA SER A 2 -25.28 29.94 11.26
C SER A 2 -24.49 28.97 12.12
N LEU A 3 -24.74 27.67 11.95
CA LEU A 3 -23.92 26.58 12.46
C LEU A 3 -22.66 26.47 11.58
N MET A 4 -21.74 27.43 11.66
CA MET A 4 -20.37 27.19 11.22
C MET A 4 -19.70 26.37 12.32
N GLN A 5 -19.87 25.05 12.22
CA GLN A 5 -19.07 24.11 12.99
C GLN A 5 -17.60 24.33 12.62
N ASN A 6 -16.78 24.54 13.65
CA ASN A 6 -15.33 24.48 13.60
C ASN A 6 -14.89 23.21 12.86
N THR A 7 -14.63 23.32 11.56
CA THR A 7 -13.64 22.47 10.93
C THR A 7 -12.31 22.98 11.42
N SER A 8 -11.87 22.50 12.59
CA SER A 8 -10.50 22.67 13.06
C SER A 8 -9.57 22.44 11.88
N GLU A 9 -8.70 23.41 11.62
CA GLU A 9 -7.86 23.50 10.43
C GLU A 9 -6.94 22.28 10.33
N ILE A 10 -7.38 21.24 9.61
CA ILE A 10 -6.54 20.09 9.27
C ILE A 10 -5.39 20.63 8.42
N SER A 11 -4.26 20.86 9.08
CA SER A 11 -3.12 21.54 8.48
C SER A 11 -2.16 20.48 7.94
N LYS A 12 -1.93 20.49 6.62
CA LYS A 12 -0.95 19.61 5.98
C LYS A 12 0.47 19.96 6.46
N THR A 13 1.31 18.96 6.67
CA THR A 13 2.76 19.13 6.91
C THR A 13 3.52 19.15 5.58
N ASP A 14 4.77 19.63 5.60
CA ASP A 14 5.69 19.51 4.46
C ASP A 14 6.24 18.08 4.29
N GLN A 15 5.87 17.15 5.19
CA GLN A 15 6.32 15.77 5.14
C GLN A 15 5.37 14.93 4.29
N GLN A 16 5.97 14.08 3.46
CA GLN A 16 5.28 13.02 2.75
C GLN A 16 5.86 11.68 3.14
N VAL A 17 5.01 10.68 3.24
CA VAL A 17 5.39 9.29 3.45
C VAL A 17 4.98 8.46 2.25
N TYR A 18 5.64 7.35 2.04
CA TYR A 18 5.26 6.37 1.03
C TYR A 18 4.50 5.22 1.69
N SER A 19 3.21 5.13 1.39
CA SER A 19 2.33 4.08 1.90
C SER A 19 2.27 2.94 0.89
N ILE A 20 2.56 1.74 1.35
CA ILE A 20 2.34 0.50 0.62
C ILE A 20 1.14 -0.20 1.23
N THR A 21 0.25 -0.69 0.39
CA THR A 21 -0.84 -1.56 0.82
C THR A 21 -0.74 -2.89 0.10
N LEU A 22 -0.94 -3.96 0.86
CA LEU A 22 -1.07 -5.32 0.37
C LEU A 22 -2.51 -5.77 0.55
N ILE A 23 -3.14 -6.25 -0.52
CA ILE A 23 -4.41 -6.98 -0.46
C ILE A 23 -4.17 -8.42 -0.91
N ARG A 24 -4.57 -9.40 -0.09
CA ARG A 24 -4.71 -10.79 -0.52
C ARG A 24 -6.18 -11.17 -0.58
N LYS A 25 -6.58 -11.74 -1.72
CA LYS A 25 -7.89 -12.36 -1.95
C LYS A 25 -7.69 -13.86 -2.16
N SER A 26 -8.48 -14.65 -1.44
CA SER A 26 -8.48 -16.11 -1.50
C SER A 26 -9.94 -16.58 -1.53
N PRO A 27 -10.27 -17.67 -2.24
CA PRO A 27 -11.61 -18.23 -2.21
C PRO A 27 -11.99 -18.77 -0.82
N ASP A 28 -11.01 -19.32 -0.10
CA ASP A 28 -11.25 -20.07 1.15
C ASP A 28 -10.90 -19.26 2.42
N LEU A 29 -10.30 -18.08 2.26
CA LEU A 29 -9.86 -17.23 3.37
C LEU A 29 -10.46 -15.82 3.24
N PRO A 30 -10.78 -15.16 4.36
CA PRO A 30 -11.14 -13.75 4.35
C PRO A 30 -10.09 -12.89 3.64
N MET A 31 -10.55 -11.81 3.03
CA MET A 31 -9.66 -10.82 2.45
C MET A 31 -8.73 -10.26 3.54
N TYR A 32 -7.43 -10.28 3.25
CA TYR A 32 -6.40 -9.70 4.10
C TYR A 32 -5.95 -8.38 3.51
N ILE A 33 -5.89 -7.33 4.34
CA ILE A 33 -5.39 -6.00 3.96
C ILE A 33 -4.37 -5.58 5.00
N ASP A 34 -3.22 -5.11 4.54
CA ASP A 34 -2.15 -4.58 5.39
C ASP A 34 -1.55 -3.33 4.80
N ASN A 35 -1.17 -2.38 5.65
CA ASN A 35 -0.60 -1.09 5.26
C ASN A 35 0.75 -0.91 5.94
N MET A 36 1.75 -0.54 5.16
CA MET A 36 3.12 -0.34 5.60
C MET A 36 3.58 1.05 5.15
N ILE A 37 4.12 1.84 6.08
CA ILE A 37 4.54 3.22 5.84
C ILE A 37 6.06 3.31 5.81
N TYR A 38 6.59 3.99 4.81
CA TYR A 38 8.01 4.21 4.60
C TYR A 38 8.33 5.70 4.46
N GLU A 39 9.51 6.10 4.92
CA GLU A 39 9.97 7.50 4.88
C GLU A 39 10.22 8.00 3.45
N SER A 40 10.38 7.10 2.48
CA SER A 40 10.67 7.47 1.09
C SER A 40 10.16 6.46 0.08
N VAL A 41 9.90 6.93 -1.14
CA VAL A 41 9.54 6.08 -2.30
C VAL A 41 10.59 4.99 -2.53
N GLN A 42 11.88 5.36 -2.51
CA GLN A 42 12.97 4.44 -2.79
C GLN A 42 13.03 3.29 -1.77
N SER A 43 12.85 3.58 -0.48
CA SER A 43 12.83 2.54 0.56
C SER A 43 11.61 1.64 0.44
N GLY A 44 10.44 2.22 0.12
CA GLY A 44 9.21 1.49 -0.14
C GLY A 44 9.29 0.56 -1.35
N GLN A 45 9.66 1.07 -2.52
CA GLN A 45 9.80 0.25 -3.74
C GLN A 45 10.85 -0.86 -3.58
N LYS A 46 11.94 -0.60 -2.86
CA LYS A 46 12.93 -1.64 -2.49
C LYS A 46 12.30 -2.74 -1.63
N PHE A 47 11.44 -2.38 -0.69
CA PHE A 47 10.68 -3.35 0.08
C PHE A 47 9.68 -4.13 -0.79
N MET A 48 8.90 -3.45 -1.64
CA MET A 48 7.96 -4.09 -2.57
C MET A 48 8.63 -5.15 -3.43
N THR A 49 9.80 -4.83 -3.99
CA THR A 49 10.58 -5.79 -4.80
C THR A 49 10.98 -7.03 -4.00
N LYS A 50 11.42 -6.86 -2.73
CA LYS A 50 11.76 -7.98 -1.86
C LYS A 50 10.54 -8.82 -1.48
N LEU A 51 9.40 -8.16 -1.23
CA LEU A 51 8.13 -8.79 -0.89
C LEU A 51 7.61 -9.62 -2.07
N VAL A 52 7.64 -9.07 -3.28
CA VAL A 52 7.33 -9.79 -4.53
C VAL A 52 8.22 -11.01 -4.68
N ALA A 53 9.54 -10.87 -4.52
CA ALA A 53 10.47 -12.00 -4.60
C ALA A 53 10.22 -13.08 -3.52
N ALA A 54 9.71 -12.71 -2.35
CA ALA A 54 9.29 -13.68 -1.34
C ALA A 54 8.02 -14.44 -1.79
N PHE A 55 7.03 -13.76 -2.34
CA PHE A 55 5.83 -14.40 -2.89
C PHE A 55 6.14 -15.26 -4.13
N SER A 56 7.05 -14.84 -4.99
CA SER A 56 7.47 -15.67 -6.13
C SER A 56 8.11 -16.99 -5.68
N ARG A 57 8.91 -16.97 -4.60
CA ARG A 57 9.44 -18.19 -3.97
C ARG A 57 8.36 -19.05 -3.32
N ALA A 58 7.24 -18.46 -2.91
CA ALA A 58 6.07 -19.17 -2.40
C ALA A 58 5.11 -19.67 -3.50
N GLY A 59 5.49 -19.56 -4.78
CA GLY A 59 4.74 -20.09 -5.91
C GLY A 59 3.74 -19.12 -6.56
N TYR A 60 3.75 -17.85 -6.17
CA TYR A 60 2.99 -16.82 -6.89
C TYR A 60 3.75 -16.42 -8.16
N ARG A 61 3.03 -16.17 -9.25
CA ARG A 61 3.58 -15.57 -10.46
C ARG A 61 3.36 -14.06 -10.38
N ASP A 62 4.43 -13.29 -10.51
CA ASP A 62 4.37 -11.85 -10.50
C ASP A 62 4.08 -11.27 -11.88
N ASN A 63 3.29 -10.19 -11.88
CA ASN A 63 3.02 -9.31 -12.99
C ASN A 63 3.24 -7.88 -12.50
N LYS A 64 4.41 -7.34 -12.81
CA LYS A 64 4.75 -5.95 -12.52
C LYS A 64 4.02 -5.05 -13.52
N ILE A 65 3.21 -4.13 -13.01
CA ILE A 65 2.52 -3.13 -13.83
C ILE A 65 3.43 -1.89 -13.95
N ASP A 66 3.95 -1.43 -12.82
CA ASP A 66 4.94 -0.35 -12.70
C ASP A 66 5.73 -0.52 -11.39
N ASP A 67 6.57 0.45 -11.03
CA ASP A 67 7.38 0.39 -9.80
C ASP A 67 6.56 0.46 -8.51
N ASP A 68 5.35 1.00 -8.58
CA ASP A 68 4.43 1.17 -7.46
C ASP A 68 3.29 0.14 -7.47
N HIS A 69 3.17 -0.72 -8.49
CA HIS A 69 2.06 -1.66 -8.63
C HIS A 69 2.49 -3.06 -9.08
N TYR A 70 2.18 -4.05 -8.25
CA TYR A 70 2.38 -5.47 -8.55
C TYR A 70 1.09 -6.26 -8.36
N LYS A 71 0.87 -7.22 -9.27
CA LYS A 71 -0.14 -8.26 -9.12
C LYS A 71 0.55 -9.62 -9.07
N LEU A 72 0.14 -10.46 -8.16
CA LEU A 72 0.70 -11.77 -7.90
C LEU A 72 -0.45 -12.78 -7.87
N SER A 73 -0.28 -13.95 -8.48
CA SER A 73 -1.29 -15.01 -8.42
C SER A 73 -0.65 -16.39 -8.44
N ASN A 74 -1.20 -17.33 -7.66
CA ASN A 74 -0.83 -18.75 -7.73
C ASN A 74 -1.95 -19.61 -8.36
N GLY A 75 -2.96 -18.98 -8.96
CA GLY A 75 -4.12 -19.63 -9.56
C GLY A 75 -5.33 -19.77 -8.63
N LEU A 76 -5.12 -19.78 -7.31
CA LEU A 76 -6.19 -19.77 -6.31
C LEU A 76 -6.28 -18.41 -5.63
N ASP A 77 -5.14 -17.95 -5.11
CA ASP A 77 -5.00 -16.67 -4.42
C ASP A 77 -4.49 -15.59 -5.37
N GLN A 78 -4.95 -14.37 -5.11
CA GLN A 78 -4.45 -13.16 -5.75
C GLN A 78 -3.94 -12.19 -4.69
N ILE A 79 -2.75 -11.64 -4.92
CA ILE A 79 -2.18 -10.57 -4.11
C ILE A 79 -1.99 -9.33 -4.98
N SER A 80 -2.43 -8.19 -4.50
CA SER A 80 -2.15 -6.87 -5.10
C SER A 80 -1.31 -6.07 -4.11
N ILE A 81 -0.19 -5.53 -4.59
CA ILE A 81 0.69 -4.65 -3.81
C ILE A 81 0.72 -3.32 -4.54
N TYR A 82 0.38 -2.24 -3.83
CA TYR A 82 0.36 -0.90 -4.39
C TYR A 82 0.98 0.11 -3.45
N GLY A 83 1.79 1.00 -4.01
CA GLY A 83 2.48 2.07 -3.30
C GLY A 83 1.95 3.45 -3.72
N LYS A 84 1.93 4.39 -2.79
CA LYS A 84 1.48 5.77 -3.04
C LYS A 84 2.12 6.74 -2.05
N LEU A 85 2.53 7.91 -2.54
CA LEU A 85 2.87 9.05 -1.69
C LEU A 85 1.63 9.62 -1.00
N GLN A 86 1.70 9.75 0.32
CA GLN A 86 0.66 10.31 1.16
C GLN A 86 1.18 11.49 1.96
N ASP A 87 0.34 12.51 2.06
CA ASP A 87 0.60 13.68 2.86
C ASP A 87 0.38 13.37 4.34
N VAL A 88 1.27 13.87 5.19
CA VAL A 88 1.09 13.81 6.65
C VAL A 88 0.38 15.09 7.10
N PHE A 89 -0.68 14.93 7.88
CA PHE A 89 -1.44 16.05 8.44
C PHE A 89 -1.10 16.23 9.93
N LYS A 90 -1.14 17.48 10.39
CA LYS A 90 -1.02 17.81 11.81
C LYS A 90 -2.33 17.47 12.53
N ASP A 91 -2.18 17.05 13.78
CA ASP A 91 -3.30 16.86 14.72
C ASP A 91 -3.99 18.19 15.09
#